data_AF-A0A017SC59-F1
#
_entry.id   AF-A0A017SC59-F1
#
_cell.length_a   1.000
_cell.length_b   1.000
_cell.length_c   1.000
_cell.angle_alpha   90.00
_cell.angle_beta   90.00
_cell.angle_gamma   90.00
#
_symmetry.space_group_name_H-M   'P 1'
#
loop_
_entity.id
_entity.type
_entity.pdbx_description
1 polymer ?
#
loop_
_entity_poly.entity_id
_entity_poly.type
_entity_poly.pdbx_seq_one_letter_code
_entity_poly.pdbx_strand_id
1 'polypeptide(L)'
;MSTATTAPSTAPAPVKGMRKNGKNWHDARKPFRPAAGMTSFAKRQELRKQHEAIKEHEKELKEEKEAERQAHIQRIKERRAAKEEKERYDKMAEKMHHKRVERLKRKEKRNKLLNS
;
A
#
# COMPACT_ATOMS: atom_id res chain seq x y z
N MET A 1 20.82 -2.76 -70.34
CA MET A 1 21.69 -2.54 -69.17
C MET A 1 20.93 -3.01 -67.93
N SER A 2 21.46 -4.05 -67.30
CA SER A 2 21.06 -4.68 -66.02
C SER A 2 21.09 -3.65 -64.86
N THR A 3 20.43 -3.80 -63.71
CA THR A 3 20.48 -4.93 -62.76
C THR A 3 19.31 -4.89 -61.77
N ALA A 4 18.68 -6.04 -61.50
CA ALA A 4 17.78 -6.24 -60.36
C ALA A 4 18.55 -6.82 -59.16
N THR A 5 18.33 -6.23 -57.98
CA THR A 5 18.90 -6.59 -56.68
C THR A 5 18.34 -7.94 -56.19
N THR A 6 19.22 -8.87 -55.83
CA THR A 6 18.87 -10.13 -55.15
C THR A 6 19.08 -10.00 -53.63
N ALA A 7 18.04 -10.29 -52.85
CA ALA A 7 18.09 -10.39 -51.39
C ALA A 7 18.67 -11.74 -50.93
N PRO A 8 19.37 -11.82 -49.77
CA PRO A 8 19.91 -13.08 -49.28
C PRO A 8 18.82 -13.96 -48.65
N SER A 9 18.62 -15.14 -49.23
CA SER A 9 17.81 -16.22 -48.68
C SER A 9 18.51 -16.85 -47.48
N THR A 10 17.88 -16.77 -46.30
CA THR A 10 18.34 -17.50 -45.10
C THR A 10 17.76 -18.91 -45.15
N ALA A 11 18.64 -19.91 -45.32
CA ALA A 11 18.25 -21.32 -45.32
C ALA A 11 17.67 -21.75 -43.96
N PRO A 12 16.60 -22.56 -43.93
CA PRO A 12 16.07 -23.09 -42.68
C PRO A 12 17.03 -24.12 -42.08
N ALA A 13 17.38 -23.94 -40.80
CA ALA A 13 18.25 -24.86 -40.07
C ALA A 13 17.63 -26.27 -40.00
N PRO A 14 18.44 -27.35 -40.06
CA PRO A 14 17.92 -28.72 -40.08
C PRO A 14 17.18 -29.05 -38.77
N VAL A 15 15.90 -29.38 -38.91
CA VAL A 15 14.98 -29.70 -37.79
C VAL A 15 15.34 -31.08 -37.22
N LYS A 16 16.33 -31.13 -36.32
CA LYS A 16 16.80 -32.39 -35.74
C LYS A 16 15.85 -32.86 -34.63
N GLY A 17 15.13 -33.95 -34.88
CA GLY A 17 14.53 -34.80 -33.84
C GLY A 17 13.19 -34.34 -33.27
N MET A 18 12.26 -33.85 -34.10
CA MET A 18 10.87 -33.63 -33.65
C MET A 18 10.18 -34.99 -33.41
N ARG A 19 9.57 -35.20 -32.24
CA ARG A 19 8.73 -36.40 -32.03
C ARG A 19 7.50 -36.28 -32.95
N LYS A 20 7.11 -37.37 -33.62
CA LYS A 20 5.93 -37.40 -34.52
C LYS A 20 4.62 -36.93 -33.85
N ASN A 21 4.54 -37.00 -32.52
CA ASN A 21 3.38 -36.58 -31.72
C ASN A 21 3.43 -35.09 -31.28
N GLY A 22 4.43 -34.31 -31.70
CA GLY A 22 4.55 -32.86 -31.38
C GLY A 22 4.79 -32.49 -29.91
N LYS A 23 4.71 -33.45 -28.97
CA LYS A 23 4.95 -33.23 -27.54
C LYS A 23 6.44 -33.32 -27.22
N ASN A 24 7.12 -32.18 -27.31
CA ASN A 24 8.43 -31.98 -26.71
C ASN A 24 8.23 -31.37 -25.31
N TRP A 25 8.33 -32.19 -24.25
CA TRP A 25 8.18 -31.74 -22.85
C TRP A 25 9.34 -30.90 -22.32
N HIS A 26 10.44 -30.82 -23.06
CA HIS A 26 11.60 -30.03 -22.70
C HIS A 26 11.97 -29.10 -23.83
N ASP A 27 12.29 -27.86 -23.48
CA ASP A 27 12.83 -26.89 -24.42
C ASP A 27 14.19 -27.36 -24.95
N ALA A 28 14.46 -27.01 -26.21
CA ALA A 28 15.75 -27.27 -26.84
C ALA A 28 16.85 -26.52 -26.06
N ARG A 29 17.71 -27.28 -25.39
CA ARG A 29 18.82 -26.72 -24.61
C ARG A 29 19.78 -26.00 -25.56
N LYS A 30 19.92 -24.68 -25.38
CA LYS A 30 20.93 -23.92 -26.11
C LYS A 30 22.33 -24.31 -25.62
N PRO A 31 23.34 -24.34 -26.50
CA PRO A 31 24.72 -24.55 -26.08
C PRO A 31 25.12 -23.51 -25.04
N PHE A 32 25.76 -23.96 -23.95
CA PHE A 32 26.30 -23.06 -22.93
C PHE A 32 27.37 -22.17 -23.56
N ARG A 33 27.23 -20.85 -23.39
CA ARG A 33 28.17 -19.84 -23.90
C ARG A 33 28.62 -18.98 -22.71
N PRO A 34 29.84 -19.13 -22.20
CA PRO A 34 30.33 -18.41 -21.01
C PRO A 34 30.25 -16.88 -21.14
N ALA A 35 30.39 -16.35 -22.35
CA ALA A 35 30.33 -14.91 -22.62
C ALA A 35 28.90 -14.39 -22.90
N ALA A 36 27.91 -15.28 -23.05
CA ALA A 36 26.54 -14.87 -23.33
C ALA A 36 25.91 -14.27 -22.06
N GLY A 37 25.72 -12.94 -22.06
CA GLY A 37 25.17 -12.20 -20.92
C GLY A 37 26.16 -11.24 -20.24
N MET A 38 27.42 -11.22 -20.66
CA MET A 38 28.37 -10.20 -20.24
C MET A 38 27.99 -8.85 -20.86
N THR A 39 27.37 -7.97 -20.06
CA THR A 39 27.09 -6.59 -20.45
C THR A 39 28.33 -5.72 -20.26
N SER A 40 28.46 -4.62 -21.02
CA SER A 40 29.50 -3.64 -20.75
C SER A 40 29.25 -2.96 -19.39
N PHE A 41 30.32 -2.48 -18.74
CA PHE A 41 30.20 -1.75 -17.48
C PHE A 41 29.27 -0.53 -17.60
N ALA A 42 29.36 0.20 -18.72
CA ALA A 42 28.47 1.32 -19.03
C ALA A 42 26.98 0.92 -18.97
N LYS A 43 26.62 -0.19 -19.63
CA LYS A 43 25.24 -0.69 -19.62
C LYS A 43 24.78 -1.13 -18.23
N ARG A 44 25.67 -1.67 -17.38
CA ARG A 44 25.33 -1.97 -15.98
C ARG A 44 25.10 -0.70 -15.16
N GLN A 45 25.86 0.36 -15.39
CA GLN A 45 25.68 1.63 -14.69
C GLN A 45 24.36 2.29 -15.07
N GLU A 46 24.01 2.28 -16.36
CA GLU A 46 22.70 2.76 -16.83
C GLU A 46 21.55 1.99 -16.18
N LEU A 47 21.64 0.65 -16.13
CA LEU A 47 20.62 -0.19 -15.48
C LEU A 47 20.50 0.08 -13.97
N ARG A 48 21.63 0.37 -13.28
CA ARG A 48 21.60 0.75 -11.86
C ARG A 48 20.89 2.07 -11.64
N LYS A 49 21.21 3.09 -12.44
CA LYS A 49 20.53 4.40 -12.39
C LYS A 49 19.03 4.27 -12.66
N GLN A 50 18.64 3.47 -13.65
CA GLN A 50 17.22 3.20 -13.93
C GLN A 50 16.53 2.52 -12.74
N HIS A 51 17.19 1.55 -12.11
CA HIS A 51 16.64 0.84 -10.96
C HIS A 51 16.57 1.71 -9.70
N GLU A 52 17.52 2.63 -9.51
CA GLU A 52 17.48 3.65 -8.45
C GLU A 52 16.29 4.58 -8.64
N ALA A 53 16.09 5.11 -9.86
CA ALA A 53 14.94 5.96 -10.17
C ALA A 53 13.60 5.24 -9.95
N ILE A 54 13.49 3.96 -10.35
CA ILE A 54 12.28 3.16 -10.10
C ILE A 54 12.03 3.01 -8.61
N LYS A 55 13.07 2.73 -7.82
CA LYS A 55 12.96 2.57 -6.36
C LYS A 55 12.59 3.86 -5.65
N GLU A 56 13.11 5.00 -6.09
CA GLU A 56 12.75 6.31 -5.55
C GLU A 56 11.26 6.57 -5.77
N HIS A 57 10.79 6.40 -7.00
CA HIS A 57 9.36 6.54 -7.33
C HIS A 57 8.48 5.55 -6.55
N GLU A 58 8.91 4.30 -6.37
CA GLU A 58 8.19 3.33 -5.53
C GLU A 58 8.13 3.73 -4.04
N LYS A 59 9.17 4.39 -3.53
CA LYS A 59 9.18 4.88 -2.14
C LYS A 59 8.24 6.06 -1.99
N GLU A 60 8.30 7.04 -2.89
CA GLU A 60 7.41 8.20 -2.90
C GLU A 60 5.93 7.75 -2.87
N LEU A 61 5.54 6.82 -3.75
CA LEU A 61 4.17 6.28 -3.77
C LEU A 61 3.76 5.54 -2.50
N LYS A 62 4.71 4.92 -1.79
CA LYS A 62 4.42 4.24 -0.51
C LYS A 62 4.29 5.25 0.61
N GLU A 63 5.17 6.24 0.65
CA GLU A 63 5.17 7.31 1.65
C GLU A 63 3.87 8.14 1.56
N GLU A 64 3.42 8.47 0.34
CA GLU A 64 2.14 9.16 0.14
C GLU A 64 0.95 8.35 0.68
N LYS A 65 0.87 7.06 0.35
CA LYS A 65 -0.19 6.17 0.85
C LYS A 65 -0.16 6.02 2.36
N GLU A 66 1.04 5.92 2.94
CA GLU A 66 1.20 5.84 4.39
C GLU A 66 0.82 7.15 5.08
N ALA A 67 1.17 8.30 4.50
CA ALA A 67 0.78 9.61 5.00
C ALA A 67 -0.75 9.79 4.99
N GLU A 68 -1.43 9.42 3.90
CA GLU A 68 -2.89 9.43 3.82
C GLU A 68 -3.53 8.53 4.88
N ARG A 69 -3.01 7.31 5.04
CA ARG A 69 -3.47 6.37 6.07
C ARG A 69 -3.27 6.93 7.48
N GLN A 70 -2.11 7.53 7.74
CA GLN A 70 -1.82 8.14 9.04
C GLN A 70 -2.73 9.34 9.31
N ALA A 71 -2.96 10.21 8.33
CA ALA A 71 -3.89 11.34 8.45
C ALA A 71 -5.32 10.86 8.76
N HIS A 72 -5.78 9.80 8.11
CA HIS A 72 -7.07 9.19 8.42
C HIS A 72 -7.15 8.66 9.86
N ILE A 73 -6.11 7.94 10.31
CA ILE A 73 -6.03 7.42 11.68
C ILE A 73 -6.01 8.55 12.70
N GLN A 74 -5.24 9.61 12.47
CA GLN A 74 -5.17 10.79 13.35
C GLN A 74 -6.55 11.44 13.48
N ARG A 75 -7.24 11.67 12.36
CA ARG A 75 -8.60 12.24 12.35
C ARG A 75 -9.61 11.39 13.13
N ILE A 76 -9.51 10.06 13.05
CA ILE A 76 -10.34 9.16 13.85
C ILE A 76 -10.02 9.28 15.34
N LYS A 77 -8.74 9.31 15.70
CA LYS A 77 -8.29 9.44 17.10
C LYS A 77 -8.75 10.77 17.70
N GLU A 78 -8.56 11.87 16.99
CA GLU A 78 -9.03 13.20 17.40
C GLU A 78 -10.54 13.23 17.64
N ARG A 79 -11.32 12.68 16.71
CA ARG A 79 -12.77 12.58 16.87
C ARG A 79 -13.18 11.75 18.10
N ARG A 80 -12.46 10.65 18.38
CA ARG A 80 -12.73 9.82 19.56
C ARG A 80 -12.36 10.56 20.85
N ALA A 81 -11.20 11.19 20.90
CA ALA A 81 -10.76 11.99 22.04
C ALA A 81 -11.74 13.14 22.34
N ALA A 82 -12.17 13.89 21.31
CA ALA A 82 -13.17 14.95 21.47
C ALA A 82 -14.51 14.42 22.01
N LYS A 83 -14.92 13.22 21.58
CA LYS A 83 -16.14 12.57 22.09
C LYS A 83 -15.98 12.16 23.55
N GLU A 84 -14.85 11.54 23.91
CA GLU A 84 -14.56 11.12 25.28
C GLU A 84 -14.48 12.30 26.25
N GLU A 85 -13.87 13.41 25.82
CA GLU A 85 -13.84 14.65 26.59
C GLU A 85 -15.25 15.21 26.81
N LYS A 86 -16.07 15.26 25.75
CA LYS A 86 -17.47 15.68 25.85
C LYS A 86 -18.25 14.79 26.83
N GLU A 87 -18.16 13.48 26.68
CA GLU A 87 -18.83 12.51 27.57
C GLU A 87 -18.35 12.65 29.02
N ARG A 88 -17.08 12.98 29.26
CA ARG A 88 -16.55 13.26 30.60
C ARG A 88 -17.19 14.50 31.21
N TYR A 89 -17.33 15.58 30.44
CA TYR A 89 -18.00 16.80 30.91
C TYR A 89 -19.49 16.55 31.18
N ASP A 90 -20.18 15.83 30.29
CA ASP A 90 -21.60 15.49 30.45
C ASP A 90 -21.83 14.67 31.72
N LYS A 91 -21.01 13.63 31.97
CA LYS A 91 -21.07 12.84 33.23
C LYS A 91 -20.81 13.68 34.47
N MET A 92 -19.91 14.67 34.39
CA MET A 92 -19.65 15.57 35.50
C MET A 92 -20.83 16.50 35.76
N ALA A 93 -21.45 17.03 34.71
CA ALA A 93 -22.65 17.86 34.79
C ALA A 93 -23.82 17.08 35.39
N GLU A 94 -24.07 15.85 34.92
CA GLU A 94 -25.08 14.94 35.47
C GLU A 94 -24.85 14.69 36.96
N LYS A 95 -23.61 14.41 37.38
CA LYS A 95 -23.27 14.21 38.80
C LYS A 95 -23.58 15.44 39.64
N MET A 96 -23.28 16.64 39.14
CA MET A 96 -23.58 17.89 39.86
C MET A 96 -25.09 18.18 39.89
N HIS A 97 -25.79 17.92 38.78
CA HIS A 97 -27.24 18.04 38.70
C HIS A 97 -27.93 17.09 39.68
N HIS A 98 -27.53 15.82 39.71
CA HIS A 98 -28.02 14.83 40.66
C HIS A 98 -27.82 15.28 42.12
N LYS A 99 -26.62 15.77 42.47
CA LYS A 99 -26.35 16.33 43.80
C LYS A 99 -27.25 17.51 44.16
N ARG A 100 -27.53 18.40 43.19
CA ARG A 100 -28.42 19.56 43.38
C ARG A 100 -29.85 19.11 43.64
N VAL A 101 -30.37 18.20 42.82
CA VAL A 101 -31.73 17.64 42.95
C VAL A 101 -31.88 16.95 44.31
N GLU A 102 -30.92 16.11 44.71
CA GLU A 102 -30.95 15.44 46.02
C GLU A 102 -30.85 16.41 47.19
N ARG A 103 -30.17 17.56 47.03
CA ARG A 103 -30.15 18.62 48.04
C ARG A 103 -31.50 19.32 48.15
N LEU A 104 -32.18 19.57 47.03
CA LEU A 104 -33.52 20.16 47.01
C LEU A 104 -34.55 19.24 47.66
N LYS A 105 -34.59 17.96 47.26
CA LYS A 105 -35.48 16.94 47.88
C LYS A 105 -35.32 16.86 49.40
N ARG A 106 -34.07 16.91 49.90
CA ARG A 106 -33.80 16.92 51.35
C ARG A 106 -34.29 18.19 52.05
N LYS A 107 -34.16 19.36 51.41
CA LYS A 107 -34.69 20.62 51.94
C LYS A 107 -36.22 20.60 51.96
N GLU A 108 -36.85 20.16 50.88
CA GLU A 108 -38.31 20.03 50.78
C GLU A 108 -38.85 19.09 51.86
N LYS A 109 -38.22 17.92 52.05
CA LYS A 109 -38.58 16.98 53.13
C LYS A 109 -38.48 17.65 54.50
N ARG A 110 -37.41 18.41 54.75
CA ARG A 110 -37.21 19.10 56.04
C ARG A 110 -38.22 20.23 56.25
N ASN A 111 -38.40 21.09 55.25
CA ASN A 111 -39.35 22.21 55.32
C ASN A 111 -40.78 21.71 55.51
N LYS A 112 -41.14 20.58 54.87
CA LYS A 112 -42.43 19.94 55.08
C LYS A 112 -42.63 19.46 56.51
N LEU A 113 -41.59 18.98 57.20
CA LEU A 113 -41.67 18.57 58.61
C LEU A 113 -41.68 19.74 59.60
N LEU A 114 -41.13 20.90 59.22
CA LEU A 114 -41.02 22.08 60.09
C LEU A 114 -42.17 23.08 59.91
N ASN A 115 -42.81 23.08 58.73
CA ASN A 115 -43.93 23.97 58.40
C ASN A 115 -45.25 23.20 58.22
N SER A 116 -45.31 21.95 58.69
CA SER A 116 -46.55 21.17 58.85
C SER A 116 -47.13 21.34 60.25
#